data_AF-A0A3D5P913-F1
#
_entry.id   AF-A0A3D5P913-F1
#
_cell.length_a   1.000
_cell.length_b   1.000
_cell.length_c   1.000
_cell.angle_alpha   90.00
_cell.angle_beta   90.00
_cell.angle_gamma   90.00
#
_symmetry.space_group_name_H-M   'P 1'
#
loop_
_entity.id
_entity.type
_entity.pdbx_description
1 polymer ?
#
loop_
_entity_poly.entity_id
_entity_poly.type
_entity_poly.pdbx_seq_one_letter_code
_entity_poly.pdbx_strand_id
1 'polypeptide(L)'
;MSNPFENTEGIAKRTMVLFFIVDTSGSMAGKKIGAVNDAIFNVLPEIRKISEDNADAEIKIAAITFSNGAKWLYDEPKPADEFSWPYVNADGMTDLGEAYRMLNEKLSRNAFMNDVEGSYAPAIFLMTDGEPTDDYKKELDRLNQNKWFRVAIKVAVAIGEKD
;
A
#
# COMPACT_ATOMS: atom_id res chain seq x y z
N MET A 1 22.13 -23.56 38.24
CA MET A 1 21.91 -22.10 38.30
C MET A 1 21.30 -21.72 36.96
N SER A 2 20.02 -21.39 36.94
CA SER A 2 19.34 -20.91 35.72
C SER A 2 19.92 -19.55 35.36
N ASN A 3 20.23 -19.35 34.08
CA ASN A 3 20.83 -18.10 33.62
C ASN A 3 19.79 -16.97 33.76
N PRO A 4 20.01 -15.93 34.58
CA PRO A 4 19.01 -14.88 34.80
C PRO A 4 18.71 -14.03 33.55
N PHE A 5 19.41 -14.26 32.45
CA PHE A 5 19.20 -13.63 31.15
C PHE A 5 18.41 -14.48 30.14
N GLU A 6 17.92 -15.66 30.50
CA GLU A 6 17.11 -16.52 29.59
C GLU A 6 15.69 -15.99 29.32
N ASN A 7 15.28 -14.91 30.00
CA ASN A 7 13.96 -14.32 29.85
C ASN A 7 14.05 -12.87 29.36
N THR A 8 14.82 -12.63 28.30
CA THR A 8 14.60 -11.45 27.47
C THR A 8 13.47 -11.81 26.50
N GLU A 9 12.22 -11.52 26.89
CA GLU A 9 11.15 -11.32 25.91
C GLU A 9 11.72 -10.39 24.84
N GLY A 10 11.88 -10.88 23.61
CA GLY A 10 12.41 -10.10 22.51
C GLY A 10 11.60 -8.81 22.38
N ILE A 11 12.25 -7.68 22.12
CA ILE A 11 11.57 -6.42 21.88
C ILE A 11 10.55 -6.65 20.76
N ALA A 12 9.27 -6.44 21.06
CA ALA A 12 8.19 -6.56 20.10
C ALA A 12 8.48 -5.71 18.86
N LYS A 13 8.68 -6.36 17.70
CA LYS A 13 8.97 -5.68 16.44
C LYS A 13 7.71 -4.98 15.96
N ARG A 14 7.78 -3.67 15.71
CA ARG A 14 6.61 -2.90 15.26
C ARG A 14 6.44 -2.98 13.75
N THR A 15 5.23 -3.23 13.29
CA THR A 15 4.97 -3.37 11.85
C THR A 15 4.44 -2.07 11.25
N MET A 16 4.99 -1.66 10.10
CA MET A 16 4.38 -0.65 9.23
C MET A 16 3.84 -1.34 7.99
N VAL A 17 2.59 -1.05 7.61
CA VAL A 17 2.01 -1.50 6.34
C VAL A 17 2.05 -0.36 5.33
N LEU A 18 2.75 -0.60 4.22
CA LEU A 18 2.83 0.26 3.05
C LEU A 18 1.79 -0.19 2.02
N PHE A 19 0.89 0.71 1.65
CA PHE A 19 -0.16 0.48 0.67
C PHE A 19 0.18 1.16 -0.66
N PHE A 20 0.36 0.38 -1.72
CA PHE A 20 0.37 0.90 -3.10
C PHE A 20 -1.05 0.84 -3.67
N ILE A 21 -1.59 1.98 -4.06
CA ILE A 21 -2.89 2.13 -4.72
C ILE A 21 -2.60 2.58 -6.15
N VAL A 22 -2.66 1.65 -7.09
CA VAL A 22 -2.12 1.85 -8.45
C VAL A 22 -3.23 1.85 -9.48
N ASP A 23 -3.33 2.97 -10.18
CA ASP A 23 -4.20 3.13 -11.33
C ASP A 23 -3.65 2.34 -12.53
N THR A 24 -4.45 1.41 -13.04
CA THR A 24 -4.15 0.62 -14.23
C THR A 24 -5.21 0.84 -15.31
N SER A 25 -5.91 1.97 -15.29
CA SER A 25 -6.92 2.34 -16.28
C SER A 25 -6.32 2.61 -17.66
N GLY A 26 -7.16 2.65 -18.70
CA GLY A 26 -6.75 2.91 -20.07
C GLY A 26 -6.01 4.25 -20.27
N SER A 27 -6.29 5.28 -19.46
CA SER A 27 -5.59 6.57 -19.52
C SER A 27 -4.11 6.48 -19.10
N MET A 28 -3.76 5.41 -18.36
CA MET A 28 -2.39 5.08 -17.94
C MET A 28 -1.58 4.35 -19.02
N ALA A 29 -2.14 4.07 -20.20
CA ALA A 29 -1.46 3.32 -21.26
C ALA A 29 -0.14 3.96 -21.73
N GLY A 30 0.76 3.11 -22.24
CA GLY A 30 2.05 3.52 -22.78
C GLY A 30 3.06 3.91 -21.69
N LYS A 31 3.62 5.12 -21.80
CA LYS A 31 4.73 5.56 -20.93
C LYS A 31 4.31 5.74 -19.47
N LYS A 32 3.05 6.10 -19.18
CA LYS A 32 2.57 6.34 -17.81
C LYS A 32 2.64 5.07 -16.96
N ILE A 33 2.06 3.96 -17.42
CA ILE A 33 2.12 2.68 -16.71
C ILE A 33 3.56 2.13 -16.67
N GLY A 34 4.36 2.38 -17.72
CA GLY A 34 5.80 2.08 -17.70
C GLY A 34 6.52 2.79 -16.56
N ALA A 35 6.32 4.10 -16.43
CA ALA A 35 6.91 4.91 -15.36
C ALA A 35 6.47 4.46 -13.95
N VAL A 36 5.21 4.04 -13.79
CA VAL A 36 4.71 3.46 -12.54
C VAL A 36 5.43 2.16 -12.20
N ASN A 37 5.51 1.24 -13.16
CA ASN A 37 6.24 -0.02 -12.98
C ASN A 37 7.70 0.24 -12.61
N ASP A 38 8.39 1.11 -13.36
CA ASP A 38 9.78 1.47 -13.12
C ASP A 38 9.98 2.10 -11.73
N ALA A 39 9.09 3.01 -11.31
CA ALA A 39 9.15 3.62 -9.99
C ALA A 39 9.01 2.58 -8.86
N ILE A 40 8.07 1.65 -8.99
CA ILE A 40 7.86 0.59 -8.00
C ILE A 40 9.08 -0.35 -7.97
N PHE A 41 9.59 -0.77 -9.13
CA PHE A 41 10.78 -1.62 -9.20
C PHE A 41 12.02 -0.97 -8.58
N ASN A 42 12.18 0.35 -8.73
CA ASN A 42 13.31 1.08 -8.17
C ASN A 42 13.18 1.31 -6.66
N VAL A 43 11.97 1.45 -6.11
CA VAL A 43 11.79 1.72 -4.68
C VAL A 43 11.78 0.44 -3.82
N LEU A 44 11.37 -0.70 -4.39
CA LEU A 44 11.30 -1.97 -3.64
C LEU A 44 12.65 -2.39 -3.00
N PRO A 45 13.80 -2.32 -3.69
CA PRO A 45 15.10 -2.61 -3.08
C PRO A 45 15.42 -1.71 -1.90
N GLU A 46 15.07 -0.42 -1.97
CA GLU A 46 15.30 0.54 -0.88
C GLU A 46 14.40 0.23 0.32
N ILE A 47 13.14 -0.14 0.09
CA ILE A 47 12.22 -0.56 1.17
C ILE A 47 12.74 -1.81 1.87
N ARG A 48 13.23 -2.80 1.11
CA ARG A 48 13.83 -4.03 1.65
C ARG A 48 15.02 -3.71 2.53
N LYS A 49 15.94 -2.90 2.03
CA LYS A 49 17.11 -2.47 2.80
C LYS A 49 16.73 -1.75 4.10
N ILE A 50 15.76 -0.83 4.05
CA ILE A 50 15.27 -0.13 5.26
C ILE A 50 14.67 -1.12 6.28
N SER A 51 13.94 -2.13 5.82
CA SER A 51 13.34 -3.15 6.69
C SER A 51 14.37 -4.12 7.26
N GLU A 52 15.44 -4.44 6.52
CA GLU A 52 16.56 -5.29 6.96
C GLU A 52 17.45 -4.57 7.97
N ASP A 53 17.75 -3.28 7.72
CA ASP A 53 18.61 -2.46 8.59
C ASP A 53 17.92 -2.07 9.91
N ASN A 54 16.60 -2.27 10.04
CA ASN A 54 15.81 -1.90 11.21
C ASN A 54 15.37 -3.12 12.04
N ALA A 55 16.10 -3.41 13.11
CA ALA A 55 15.77 -4.52 14.02
C ALA A 55 14.41 -4.35 14.73
N ASP A 56 14.00 -3.11 14.99
CA ASP A 56 12.81 -2.78 15.78
C ASP A 56 11.54 -2.62 14.93
N ALA A 57 11.66 -2.62 13.59
CA ALA A 57 10.53 -2.40 12.68
C ALA A 57 10.51 -3.33 11.47
N GLU A 58 9.33 -3.84 11.12
CA GLU A 58 9.10 -4.61 9.90
C GLU A 58 8.23 -3.81 8.94
N ILE A 59 8.59 -3.80 7.66
CA ILE A 59 7.74 -3.22 6.61
C ILE A 59 7.04 -4.36 5.86
N LYS A 60 5.71 -4.33 5.89
CA LYS A 60 4.86 -5.16 5.04
C LYS A 60 4.25 -4.30 3.92
N ILE A 61 4.04 -4.89 2.76
CA ILE A 61 3.53 -4.22 1.57
C ILE A 61 2.22 -4.89 1.15
N ALA A 62 1.20 -4.06 0.93
CA ALA A 62 -0.05 -4.44 0.30
C ALA A 62 -0.25 -3.58 -0.95
N ALA A 63 -0.71 -4.18 -2.04
CA ALA A 63 -0.93 -3.44 -3.28
C ALA A 63 -2.31 -3.74 -3.85
N ILE A 64 -3.00 -2.68 -4.26
CA ILE A 64 -4.25 -2.74 -5.01
C ILE A 64 -4.00 -2.12 -6.39
N THR A 65 -4.47 -2.81 -7.42
CA THR A 65 -4.54 -2.25 -8.78
C THR A 65 -6.00 -2.03 -9.12
N PHE A 66 -6.34 -0.90 -9.73
CA PHE A 66 -7.71 -0.59 -10.09
C PHE A 66 -7.83 -0.12 -11.54
N SER A 67 -8.88 -0.59 -12.21
CA SER A 67 -9.36 -0.07 -13.48
C SER A 67 -10.86 -0.32 -13.63
N ASN A 68 -11.27 -1.43 -14.26
CA ASN A 68 -12.63 -1.97 -14.17
C ASN A 68 -12.76 -2.76 -12.86
N GLY A 69 -13.12 -2.08 -11.79
CA GLY A 69 -13.04 -2.55 -10.41
C GLY A 69 -11.62 -2.47 -9.84
N ALA A 70 -11.44 -3.00 -8.64
CA ALA A 70 -10.15 -3.04 -7.96
C ALA A 70 -9.84 -4.44 -7.44
N LYS A 71 -8.55 -4.76 -7.37
CA LYS A 71 -8.07 -6.08 -6.92
C LYS A 71 -6.82 -5.93 -6.06
N TRP A 72 -6.79 -6.65 -4.94
CA TRP A 72 -5.56 -6.85 -4.18
C TRP A 72 -4.63 -7.79 -4.94
N LEU A 73 -3.34 -7.48 -4.93
CA LEU A 73 -2.32 -8.34 -5.51
C LEU A 73 -2.11 -9.63 -4.69
N TYR A 74 -2.26 -9.51 -3.37
CA TYR A 74 -2.15 -10.60 -2.41
C TYR A 74 -3.27 -10.52 -1.39
N ASP A 75 -3.69 -11.66 -0.84
CA ASP A 75 -4.77 -11.74 0.15
C ASP A 75 -4.39 -11.10 1.51
N GLU A 76 -3.10 -10.99 1.80
CA GLU A 76 -2.52 -10.41 3.01
C GLU A 76 -1.26 -9.58 2.68
N PRO A 77 -0.89 -8.58 3.52
CA PRO A 77 0.35 -7.83 3.36
C PRO A 77 1.58 -8.75 3.40
N LYS A 78 2.50 -8.58 2.47
CA LYS A 78 3.73 -9.38 2.40
C LYS A 78 4.90 -8.64 3.03
N PRO A 79 5.77 -9.31 3.80
CA PRO A 79 7.09 -8.77 4.14
C PRO A 79 7.79 -8.21 2.88
N ALA A 80 8.56 -7.12 3.03
CA ALA A 80 9.15 -6.41 1.89
C ALA A 80 10.05 -7.28 1.01
N ASP A 81 10.74 -8.26 1.60
CA ASP A 81 11.58 -9.26 0.93
C ASP A 81 10.77 -10.31 0.15
N GLU A 82 9.57 -10.65 0.62
CA GLU A 82 8.64 -11.57 -0.06
C GLU A 82 7.73 -10.89 -1.09
N PHE A 83 7.55 -9.57 -1.00
CA PHE A 83 6.70 -8.84 -1.94
C PHE A 83 7.33 -8.77 -3.33
N SER A 84 6.55 -9.14 -4.35
CA SER A 84 6.93 -9.01 -5.76
C SER A 84 5.88 -8.19 -6.51
N TRP A 85 6.33 -7.18 -7.26
CA TRP A 85 5.46 -6.40 -8.12
C TRP A 85 5.35 -7.08 -9.50
N PRO A 86 4.17 -7.53 -9.94
CA PRO A 86 4.01 -7.96 -11.32
C PRO A 86 4.05 -6.75 -12.24
N TYR A 87 4.59 -6.92 -13.44
CA TYR A 87 4.46 -5.90 -14.46
C TYR A 87 2.97 -5.72 -14.81
N VAL A 88 2.41 -4.55 -14.50
CA VAL A 88 1.00 -4.26 -14.77
C VAL A 88 0.83 -3.59 -16.13
N ASN A 89 -0.27 -3.90 -16.79
CA ASN A 89 -0.69 -3.27 -18.03
C ASN A 89 -1.94 -2.42 -17.77
N ALA A 90 -2.05 -1.34 -18.52
CA ALA A 90 -3.19 -0.43 -18.47
C ALA A 90 -4.32 -0.94 -19.37
N ASP A 91 -5.53 -0.99 -18.83
CA ASP A 91 -6.76 -1.37 -19.53
C ASP A 91 -8.00 -0.93 -18.73
N GLY A 92 -9.13 -0.73 -19.40
CA GLY A 92 -10.42 -0.45 -18.76
C GLY A 92 -10.63 1.01 -18.31
N MET A 93 -11.66 1.20 -17.48
CA MET A 93 -12.06 2.48 -16.88
C MET A 93 -11.28 2.75 -15.58
N THR A 94 -11.69 3.76 -14.80
CA THR A 94 -10.99 4.22 -13.59
C THR A 94 -11.92 4.18 -12.38
N ASP A 95 -12.10 2.99 -11.79
CA ASP A 95 -12.96 2.76 -10.61
C ASP A 95 -12.23 3.05 -9.29
N LEU A 96 -11.94 4.33 -9.06
CA LEU A 96 -11.19 4.81 -7.89
C LEU A 96 -11.97 4.66 -6.57
N GLY A 97 -13.29 4.87 -6.60
CA GLY A 97 -14.16 4.66 -5.46
C GLY A 97 -14.16 3.21 -4.96
N GLU A 98 -14.11 2.24 -5.87
CA GLU A 98 -13.98 0.83 -5.49
C GLU A 98 -12.64 0.54 -4.80
N ALA A 99 -11.55 1.15 -5.28
CA ALA A 99 -10.25 1.06 -4.62
C ALA A 99 -10.29 1.66 -3.20
N TYR A 100 -10.95 2.80 -3.01
CA TYR A 100 -11.14 3.41 -1.68
C TYR A 100 -12.02 2.56 -0.76
N ARG A 101 -13.08 1.95 -1.27
CA ARG A 101 -13.93 1.01 -0.51
C ARG A 101 -13.10 -0.17 0.00
N MET A 102 -12.36 -0.83 -0.90
CA MET A 102 -11.51 -1.97 -0.55
C MET A 102 -10.39 -1.59 0.43
N LEU A 103 -9.75 -0.43 0.24
CA LEU A 103 -8.76 0.09 1.17
C LEU A 103 -9.36 0.32 2.56
N ASN A 104 -10.54 0.93 2.65
CA ASN A 104 -11.23 1.19 3.91
C ASN A 104 -11.49 -0.10 4.70
N GLU A 105 -11.89 -1.17 4.02
CA GLU A 105 -12.14 -2.48 4.63
C GLU A 105 -10.86 -3.11 5.21
N LYS A 106 -9.74 -2.97 4.50
CA LYS A 106 -8.45 -3.55 4.92
C LYS A 106 -7.71 -2.72 5.98
N LEU A 107 -7.99 -1.42 6.07
CA LEU A 107 -7.52 -0.55 7.16
C LEU A 107 -8.26 -0.83 8.47
N SER A 108 -8.08 -2.04 9.01
CA SER A 108 -8.73 -2.53 10.23
C SER A 108 -7.83 -3.51 10.99
N ARG A 109 -7.95 -3.52 12.32
CA ARG A 109 -7.26 -4.50 13.19
C ARG A 109 -7.71 -5.94 12.96
N ASN A 110 -8.86 -6.13 12.34
CA ASN A 110 -9.36 -7.45 11.97
C ASN A 110 -8.99 -7.82 10.51
N ALA A 111 -8.14 -7.03 9.87
CA ALA A 111 -7.71 -7.21 8.48
C ALA A 111 -6.20 -6.94 8.36
N PHE A 112 -5.76 -5.96 7.55
CA PHE A 112 -4.34 -5.77 7.25
C PHE A 112 -3.56 -5.04 8.36
N MET A 113 -4.27 -4.50 9.37
CA MET A 113 -3.65 -3.83 10.52
C MET A 113 -3.70 -4.71 11.78
N ASN A 114 -3.58 -6.04 11.62
CA ASN A 114 -3.83 -7.04 12.66
C ASN A 114 -2.65 -7.35 13.58
N ASP A 115 -1.45 -6.80 13.35
CA ASP A 115 -0.29 -7.05 14.21
C ASP A 115 -0.49 -6.48 15.63
N VAL A 116 -0.37 -7.38 16.61
CA VAL A 116 -0.92 -7.25 17.98
C VAL A 116 -0.05 -6.39 18.91
N GLU A 117 1.26 -6.32 18.68
CA GLU A 117 2.21 -5.67 19.62
C GLU A 117 2.51 -4.19 19.30
N GLY A 118 2.01 -3.69 18.17
CA GLY A 118 2.06 -2.27 17.80
C GLY A 118 2.32 -2.07 16.32
N SER A 119 1.34 -1.49 15.61
CA SER A 119 1.54 -1.01 14.25
C SER A 119 1.94 0.46 14.24
N TYR A 120 2.92 0.81 13.42
CA TYR A 120 3.09 2.20 13.02
C TYR A 120 1.87 2.66 12.20
N ALA A 121 1.68 3.97 12.09
CA ALA A 121 0.72 4.50 11.14
C ALA A 121 1.06 3.99 9.72
N PRO A 122 0.06 3.55 8.93
CA PRO A 122 0.32 3.05 7.59
C PRO A 122 0.75 4.18 6.67
N ALA A 123 1.48 3.83 5.62
CA ALA A 123 1.79 4.74 4.52
C ALA A 123 0.99 4.32 3.29
N ILE A 124 0.41 5.28 2.58
CA ILE A 124 -0.48 5.04 1.44
C ILE A 124 0.03 5.87 0.27
N PHE A 125 0.41 5.19 -0.81
CA PHE A 125 0.89 5.78 -2.06
C PHE A 125 -0.16 5.55 -3.14
N LEU A 126 -0.83 6.62 -3.53
CA LEU A 126 -1.75 6.63 -4.68
C LEU A 126 -0.99 7.06 -5.93
N MET A 127 -1.02 6.24 -6.98
CA MET A 127 -0.41 6.53 -8.28
C MET A 127 -1.52 6.54 -9.33
N THR A 128 -1.87 7.71 -9.86
CA THR A 128 -2.99 7.90 -10.80
C THR A 128 -2.75 9.14 -11.66
N ASP A 129 -3.39 9.22 -12.83
CA ASP A 129 -3.39 10.43 -13.66
C ASP A 129 -4.58 11.37 -13.36
N GLY A 130 -5.48 10.99 -12.43
CA GLY A 130 -6.44 11.89 -11.80
C GLY A 130 -7.79 12.01 -12.50
N GLU A 131 -8.14 11.10 -13.40
CA GLU A 131 -9.42 11.08 -14.13
C GLU A 131 -10.35 9.95 -13.64
N PRO A 132 -10.92 10.02 -12.42
CA PRO A 132 -11.84 8.99 -11.94
C PRO A 132 -13.18 9.01 -12.68
N THR A 133 -13.72 7.83 -12.97
CA THR A 133 -14.98 7.67 -13.72
C THR A 133 -16.18 7.34 -12.83
N ASP A 134 -15.98 7.12 -11.53
CA ASP A 134 -17.01 6.73 -10.56
C ASP A 134 -17.27 7.78 -9.46
N ASP A 135 -18.23 7.50 -8.56
CA ASP A 135 -18.53 8.36 -7.39
C ASP A 135 -17.52 8.15 -6.26
N TYR A 136 -16.23 8.37 -6.56
CA TYR A 136 -15.13 8.20 -5.62
C TYR A 136 -15.26 9.09 -4.37
N LYS A 137 -15.97 10.24 -4.47
CA LYS A 137 -16.09 11.21 -3.38
C LYS A 137 -16.81 10.62 -2.18
N LYS A 138 -17.89 9.87 -2.42
CA LYS A 138 -18.63 9.18 -1.37
C LYS A 138 -17.77 8.16 -0.62
N GLU A 139 -17.00 7.36 -1.34
CA GLU A 139 -16.13 6.36 -0.71
C GLU A 139 -14.89 7.00 -0.06
N LEU A 140 -14.40 8.12 -0.60
CA LEU A 140 -13.37 8.95 0.04
C LEU A 140 -13.87 9.55 1.37
N ASP A 141 -15.11 10.04 1.42
CA ASP A 141 -15.70 10.57 2.66
C ASP A 141 -15.83 9.49 3.74
N ARG A 142 -16.15 8.25 3.34
CA ARG A 142 -16.14 7.09 4.24
C ARG A 142 -14.74 6.75 4.70
N LEU A 143 -13.78 6.72 3.77
CA LEU A 143 -12.37 6.46 4.06
C LEU A 143 -11.78 7.52 5.01
N ASN A 144 -12.18 8.79 4.88
CA ASN A 144 -11.81 9.88 5.79
C ASN A 144 -12.28 9.67 7.24
N GLN A 145 -13.31 8.86 7.48
CA GLN A 145 -13.77 8.51 8.82
C GLN A 145 -12.95 7.38 9.46
N ASN A 146 -12.17 6.63 8.68
CA ASN A 146 -11.34 5.55 9.16
C ASN A 146 -10.16 6.07 10.01
N LYS A 147 -10.01 5.54 11.23
CA LYS A 147 -8.98 6.00 12.18
C LYS A 147 -7.55 5.78 11.66
N TRP A 148 -7.30 4.67 10.98
CA TRP A 148 -5.99 4.39 10.39
C TRP A 148 -5.70 5.33 9.23
N PHE A 149 -6.68 5.54 8.34
CA PHE A 149 -6.52 6.47 7.22
C PHE A 149 -6.28 7.91 7.67
N ARG A 150 -6.91 8.35 8.78
CA ARG A 150 -6.74 9.70 9.33
C ARG A 150 -5.30 9.96 9.80
N VAL A 151 -4.64 8.96 10.37
CA VAL A 151 -3.26 9.08 10.87
C VAL A 151 -2.21 8.62 9.86
N ALA A 152 -2.64 8.05 8.73
CA ALA A 152 -1.76 7.55 7.69
C ALA A 152 -0.92 8.65 7.04
N ILE A 153 0.30 8.31 6.68
CA ILE A 153 1.08 9.09 5.72
C ILE A 153 0.44 8.85 4.35
N LYS A 154 0.09 9.93 3.64
CA LYS A 154 -0.62 9.86 2.36
C LYS A 154 0.17 10.62 1.30
N VAL A 155 0.57 9.91 0.25
CA VAL A 155 1.32 10.46 -0.89
C VAL A 155 0.50 10.20 -2.14
N ALA A 156 0.20 11.25 -2.89
CA ALA A 156 -0.42 11.15 -4.21
C ALA A 156 0.62 11.51 -5.27
N VAL A 157 0.93 10.55 -6.13
CA VAL A 157 1.84 10.70 -7.26
C VAL A 157 0.99 10.84 -8.51
N ALA A 158 0.91 12.08 -9.01
CA ALA A 158 0.25 12.36 -10.28
C ALA A 158 1.11 11.88 -11.45
N ILE A 159 0.54 11.07 -12.34
CA ILE A 159 1.25 10.50 -13.49
C ILE A 159 0.74 11.17 -14.78
N GLY A 160 1.54 12.06 -15.37
CA GLY A 160 1.18 12.76 -16.60
C GLY A 160 2.38 13.44 -17.24
N GLU A 161 2.30 13.70 -18.54
CA GLU A 161 3.27 14.56 -19.22
C GLU A 161 2.89 16.04 -18.95
N LYS A 162 3.90 16.88 -18.70
CA LYS A 162 3.72 18.34 -18.77
C LYS A 162 3.73 18.69 -20.25
N ASP A 163 2.58 19.08 -20.79
CA ASP A 163 2.53 19.77 -22.08
C ASP A 163 3.33 21.09 -22.04
#